data_AF-A0A2N7VLZ0-F1
#
_entry.id   AF-A0A2N7VLZ0-F1
#
_cell.length_a   1.000
_cell.length_b   1.000
_cell.length_c   1.000
_cell.angle_alpha   90.00
_cell.angle_beta   90.00
_cell.angle_gamma   90.00
#
_symmetry.space_group_name_H-M   'P 1'
#
loop_
_entity.id
_entity.type
_entity.pdbx_description
1 polymer ?
#
loop_
_entity_poly.entity_id
_entity_poly.type
_entity_poly.pdbx_seq_one_letter_code
_entity_poly.pdbx_strand_id
1 'polypeptide(L)'
;MEQLLGTNGIVAIGIAGAVSIVALQTSLAAKRRVSATGLGNVFVVNEALGPAQRTFRSLWRLLVLAVAVTYPAFGPSYNSVLEALAVIGTPLTLVSLIVTLRVYGRSRLPDGFYLLGTTLACWLALCSDTYLRNTAHSARRIYALTAQLRYGGLPPLDRWPTWSDSLLPLATSCASVAGFAALLLAMLYLMYAYLTARSFDACLRFLLRCSVVAFMGYFAACDGFTALACHDFAYIERLLESVLSV
;
A
#
# COMPACT_ATOMS: atom_id res chain seq x y z
N MET A 1 0.75 -18.24 -6.25
CA MET A 1 1.75 -18.64 -7.28
C MET A 1 1.18 -18.81 -8.69
N GLU A 2 0.11 -19.58 -8.93
CA GLU A 2 -0.53 -19.64 -10.27
C GLU A 2 -1.13 -18.29 -10.72
N GLN A 3 -1.57 -17.44 -9.78
CA GLN A 3 -2.05 -16.08 -10.08
C GLN A 3 -0.93 -15.07 -10.39
N LEU A 4 0.30 -15.33 -9.91
CA LEU A 4 1.50 -14.51 -10.14
C LEU A 4 2.00 -14.57 -11.59
N LEU A 5 1.88 -15.74 -12.24
CA LEU A 5 2.19 -15.96 -13.66
C LEU A 5 1.00 -15.68 -14.59
N GLY A 6 -0.16 -15.32 -14.04
CA GLY A 6 -1.30 -14.87 -14.81
C GLY A 6 -1.04 -13.52 -15.49
N THR A 7 -1.79 -13.22 -16.55
CA THR A 7 -1.70 -11.96 -17.32
C THR A 7 -1.75 -10.71 -16.42
N ASN A 8 -2.57 -10.72 -15.36
CA ASN A 8 -2.67 -9.61 -14.42
C ASN A 8 -1.39 -9.42 -13.58
N GLY A 9 -0.76 -10.51 -13.14
CA GLY A 9 0.50 -10.47 -12.39
C GLY A 9 1.65 -9.96 -13.26
N ILE A 10 1.74 -10.44 -14.50
CA ILE A 10 2.76 -9.98 -15.47
C ILE A 10 2.60 -8.49 -15.79
N VAL A 11 1.37 -8.02 -16.01
CA VAL A 11 1.09 -6.59 -16.25
C VAL A 11 1.45 -5.75 -15.02
N ALA A 12 1.13 -6.21 -13.81
CA ALA A 12 1.49 -5.52 -12.57
C ALA A 12 3.02 -5.41 -12.41
N ILE A 13 3.74 -6.51 -12.63
CA ILE A 13 5.21 -6.54 -12.59
C ILE A 13 5.81 -5.61 -13.65
N GLY A 14 5.25 -5.61 -14.87
CA GLY A 14 5.70 -4.74 -15.96
C GLY A 14 5.51 -3.26 -15.66
N ILE A 15 4.34 -2.87 -15.16
CA ILE A 15 4.06 -1.47 -14.78
C ILE A 15 4.92 -1.04 -13.59
N ALA A 16 5.01 -1.87 -12.55
CA ALA A 16 5.85 -1.58 -11.38
C ALA A 16 7.34 -1.46 -11.78
N GLY A 17 7.81 -2.33 -12.67
CA GLY A 17 9.15 -2.28 -13.24
C GLY A 17 9.37 -0.99 -14.05
N ALA A 18 8.46 -0.64 -14.95
CA ALA A 18 8.55 0.56 -15.78
C ALA A 18 8.56 1.85 -14.94
N VAL A 19 7.66 1.96 -13.96
CA VAL A 19 7.62 3.10 -13.02
C VAL A 19 8.92 3.18 -12.22
N SER A 20 9.47 2.05 -11.80
CA SER A 20 10.74 2.00 -11.07
C SER A 20 11.92 2.39 -11.93
N ILE A 21 11.96 1.97 -13.20
CA ILE A 21 12.99 2.41 -14.16
C ILE A 21 12.92 3.91 -14.38
N VAL A 22 11.73 4.48 -14.58
CA VAL A 22 11.54 5.93 -14.76
C VAL A 22 11.94 6.70 -13.49
N ALA A 23 11.55 6.21 -12.31
CA ALA A 23 11.94 6.79 -11.03
C ALA A 23 13.46 6.76 -10.82
N LEU A 24 14.11 5.67 -11.24
CA LEU A 24 15.55 5.50 -11.11
C LEU A 24 16.30 6.36 -12.13
N GLN A 25 15.83 6.47 -13.39
CA GLN A 25 16.39 7.36 -14.41
C GLN A 25 16.27 8.84 -14.02
N THR A 26 15.13 9.26 -13.49
CA THR A 26 14.95 10.63 -12.98
C THR A 26 15.89 10.92 -11.80
N SER A 27 16.11 9.93 -10.92
CA SER A 27 17.10 10.05 -9.84
C SER A 27 18.54 10.14 -10.34
N LEU A 28 18.89 9.44 -11.41
CA LEU A 28 20.21 9.50 -12.05
C LEU A 28 20.44 10.82 -12.80
N ALA A 29 19.40 11.36 -13.44
CA ALA A 29 19.45 12.67 -14.09
C ALA A 29 19.61 13.79 -13.04
N ALA A 30 18.96 13.67 -11.89
CA ALA A 30 19.14 14.57 -10.76
C ALA A 30 20.59 14.58 -10.23
N LYS A 31 21.26 13.41 -10.16
CA LYS A 31 22.68 13.30 -9.77
C LYS A 31 23.59 14.22 -10.61
N ARG A 32 23.40 14.26 -11.93
CA ARG A 32 24.21 15.10 -12.84
C ARG A 32 24.13 16.59 -12.51
N ARG A 33 23.02 17.05 -11.90
CA ARG A 33 22.85 18.44 -11.44
C ARG A 33 23.48 18.68 -10.07
N VAL A 34 23.39 17.71 -9.16
CA VAL A 34 23.99 17.78 -7.81
C VAL A 34 25.52 17.74 -7.87
N SER A 35 26.11 16.97 -8.81
CA SER A 35 27.57 16.91 -9.00
C SER A 35 28.18 18.21 -9.53
N ALA A 36 27.38 19.11 -10.10
CA ALA A 36 27.84 20.41 -10.60
C ALA A 36 27.86 21.50 -9.52
N THR A 37 27.15 21.31 -8.40
CA THR A 37 26.94 22.33 -7.35
C THR A 37 27.70 22.07 -6.06
N GLY A 38 28.40 20.93 -5.96
CA GLY A 38 29.43 20.71 -4.94
C GLY A 38 28.96 20.91 -3.51
N LEU A 39 28.04 20.07 -3.02
CA LEU A 39 27.90 19.66 -1.61
C LEU A 39 26.75 18.65 -1.51
N GLY A 40 27.05 17.42 -1.05
CA GLY A 40 26.10 16.32 -0.85
C GLY A 40 25.15 16.52 0.33
N ASN A 41 24.65 17.74 0.50
CA ASN A 41 23.73 18.11 1.56
C ASN A 41 22.30 17.69 1.20
N VAL A 42 21.51 17.27 2.19
CA VAL A 42 20.15 16.73 2.03
C VAL A 42 19.23 17.67 1.24
N PHE A 43 19.44 18.99 1.39
CA PHE A 43 18.73 20.04 0.65
C PHE A 43 18.95 19.98 -0.86
N VAL A 44 20.20 19.87 -1.32
CA VAL A 44 20.56 19.90 -2.75
C VAL A 44 19.99 18.67 -3.48
N VAL A 45 19.98 17.51 -2.81
CA VAL A 45 19.41 16.28 -3.35
C VAL A 45 17.88 16.33 -3.42
N ASN A 46 17.21 16.89 -2.40
CA ASN A 46 15.76 17.06 -2.41
C ASN A 46 15.29 18.10 -3.44
N GLU A 47 16.05 19.16 -3.67
CA GLU A 47 15.75 20.14 -4.71
C GLU A 47 15.83 19.53 -6.12
N ALA A 48 16.86 18.71 -6.37
CA ALA A 48 17.00 18.00 -7.64
C ALA A 48 15.92 16.92 -7.87
N LEU A 49 15.40 16.31 -6.79
CA LEU A 49 14.32 15.31 -6.84
C LEU A 49 12.91 15.91 -6.71
N GLY A 50 12.79 17.22 -6.46
CA GLY A 50 11.52 17.91 -6.21
C GLY A 50 10.43 17.70 -7.26
N PRO A 51 10.74 17.77 -8.59
CA PRO A 51 9.77 17.47 -9.63
C PRO A 51 9.23 16.04 -9.56
N ALA A 52 10.10 15.05 -9.33
CA ALA A 52 9.70 13.65 -9.18
C ALA A 52 8.79 13.47 -7.96
N GLN A 53 9.15 14.07 -6.81
CA GLN A 53 8.36 14.01 -5.58
C GLN A 53 6.93 14.58 -5.75
N ARG A 54 6.76 15.67 -6.52
CA ARG A 54 5.44 16.27 -6.79
C ARG A 54 4.57 15.38 -7.65
N THR A 55 5.12 14.86 -8.76
CA THR A 55 4.41 13.95 -9.67
C THR A 55 3.94 12.71 -8.93
N PHE A 56 4.84 12.11 -8.17
CA PHE A 56 4.57 10.92 -7.38
C PHE A 56 3.48 11.17 -6.33
N ARG A 57 3.54 12.28 -5.57
CA ARG A 57 2.49 12.62 -4.59
C ARG A 57 1.10 12.74 -5.21
N SER A 58 1.02 13.29 -6.43
CA SER A 58 -0.24 13.39 -7.18
C SER A 58 -0.76 12.01 -7.60
N LEU A 59 0.12 11.18 -8.17
CA LEU A 59 -0.20 9.82 -8.61
C LEU A 59 -0.76 8.98 -7.46
N TRP A 60 -0.21 9.10 -6.25
CA TRP A 60 -0.72 8.37 -5.08
C TRP A 60 -2.14 8.74 -4.70
N ARG A 61 -2.51 10.02 -4.74
CA ARG A 61 -3.88 10.46 -4.44
C ARG A 61 -4.86 9.91 -5.48
N LEU A 62 -4.47 9.97 -6.75
CA LEU A 62 -5.27 9.42 -7.85
C LEU A 62 -5.42 7.91 -7.73
N LEU A 63 -4.35 7.19 -7.36
CA LEU A 63 -4.39 5.74 -7.17
C LEU A 63 -5.34 5.34 -6.04
N VAL A 64 -5.30 6.03 -4.89
CA VAL A 64 -6.20 5.74 -3.76
C VAL A 64 -7.65 5.98 -4.16
N LEU A 65 -7.94 7.10 -4.85
CA LEU A 65 -9.28 7.38 -5.34
C LEU A 65 -9.74 6.33 -6.36
N ALA A 66 -8.85 5.94 -7.28
CA ALA A 66 -9.13 4.91 -8.26
C ALA A 66 -9.46 3.59 -7.58
N VAL A 67 -8.61 3.11 -6.65
CA VAL A 67 -8.86 1.89 -5.88
C VAL A 67 -10.17 1.96 -5.12
N ALA A 68 -10.44 3.05 -4.39
CA ALA A 68 -11.68 3.19 -3.63
C ALA A 68 -12.93 3.09 -4.52
N VAL A 69 -12.87 3.65 -5.73
CA VAL A 69 -13.98 3.60 -6.68
C VAL A 69 -14.05 2.24 -7.37
N THR A 70 -12.96 1.69 -7.89
CA THR A 70 -12.98 0.54 -8.81
C THR A 70 -12.80 -0.81 -8.13
N TYR A 71 -12.25 -0.87 -6.92
CA TYR A 71 -12.05 -2.12 -6.18
C TYR A 71 -13.34 -2.94 -5.98
N PRO A 72 -14.53 -2.35 -5.69
CA PRO A 72 -15.79 -3.09 -5.67
C PRO A 72 -16.10 -3.91 -6.94
N ALA A 73 -15.64 -3.45 -8.11
CA ALA A 73 -15.83 -4.16 -9.38
C ALA A 73 -14.65 -5.09 -9.70
N PHE A 74 -13.41 -4.66 -9.45
CA PHE A 74 -12.19 -5.32 -9.91
C PHE A 74 -11.33 -5.89 -8.77
N GLY A 75 -11.91 -6.10 -7.59
CA GLY A 75 -11.21 -6.54 -6.37
C GLY A 75 -10.24 -7.71 -6.57
N PRO A 76 -10.61 -8.82 -7.24
CA PRO A 76 -9.69 -9.92 -7.49
C PRO A 76 -8.43 -9.51 -8.27
N SER A 77 -8.57 -8.62 -9.26
CA SER A 77 -7.42 -8.12 -10.03
C SER A 77 -6.51 -7.25 -9.16
N TYR A 78 -7.07 -6.41 -8.30
CA TYR A 78 -6.30 -5.62 -7.33
C TYR A 78 -5.57 -6.51 -6.32
N ASN A 79 -6.18 -7.60 -5.87
CA ASN A 79 -5.53 -8.55 -4.98
C ASN A 79 -4.33 -9.23 -5.65
N SER A 80 -4.47 -9.67 -6.91
CA SER A 80 -3.34 -10.23 -7.68
C SER A 80 -2.23 -9.21 -7.91
N VAL A 81 -2.56 -7.92 -8.10
CA VAL A 81 -1.55 -6.84 -8.18
C VAL A 81 -0.81 -6.68 -6.85
N LEU A 82 -1.51 -6.73 -5.73
CA LEU A 82 -0.92 -6.65 -4.40
C LEU A 82 0.00 -7.86 -4.12
N GLU A 83 -0.43 -9.08 -4.45
CA GLU A 83 0.38 -10.31 -4.35
C GLU A 83 1.66 -10.18 -5.19
N ALA A 84 1.52 -9.78 -6.45
CA ALA A 84 2.67 -9.60 -7.34
C ALA A 84 3.67 -8.58 -6.79
N LEU A 85 3.18 -7.42 -6.35
CA LEU A 85 4.00 -6.39 -5.72
C LEU A 85 4.64 -6.84 -4.42
N ALA A 86 3.97 -7.66 -3.62
CA ALA A 86 4.51 -8.20 -2.38
C ALA A 86 5.74 -9.10 -2.64
N VAL A 87 5.71 -9.88 -3.72
CA VAL A 87 6.85 -10.71 -4.14
C VAL A 87 8.02 -9.87 -4.67
N ILE A 88 7.75 -8.87 -5.50
CA ILE A 88 8.82 -8.09 -6.16
C ILE A 88 9.25 -6.84 -5.38
N GLY A 89 8.49 -6.41 -4.37
CA GLY A 89 8.69 -5.13 -3.69
C GLY A 89 10.02 -5.04 -2.96
N THR A 90 10.35 -6.08 -2.19
CA THR A 90 11.63 -6.21 -1.49
C THR A 90 12.84 -6.21 -2.43
N PRO A 91 12.93 -7.08 -3.48
CA PRO A 91 14.06 -7.04 -4.40
C PRO A 91 14.18 -5.72 -5.16
N LEU A 92 13.05 -5.09 -5.52
CA LEU A 92 13.06 -3.79 -6.19
C LEU A 92 13.61 -2.68 -5.29
N THR A 93 13.26 -2.70 -4.01
CA THR A 93 13.79 -1.76 -3.01
C THR A 93 15.27 -2.00 -2.75
N LEU A 94 15.70 -3.26 -2.72
CA LEU A 94 17.11 -3.62 -2.57
C LEU A 94 17.96 -3.10 -3.75
N VAL A 95 17.50 -3.28 -4.99
CA VAL A 95 18.17 -2.73 -6.18
C VAL A 95 18.23 -1.20 -6.09
N SER A 96 17.13 -0.56 -5.69
CA SER A 96 17.08 0.89 -5.51
C SER A 96 18.07 1.40 -4.45
N LEU A 97 18.22 0.67 -3.34
CA LEU A 97 19.19 0.95 -2.28
C LEU A 97 20.64 0.82 -2.79
N ILE A 98 20.96 -0.26 -3.50
CA ILE A 98 22.30 -0.48 -4.07
C ILE A 98 22.66 0.67 -5.03
N VAL A 99 21.73 1.07 -5.90
CA VAL A 99 21.93 2.18 -6.82
C VAL A 99 22.11 3.49 -6.08
N THR A 100 21.26 3.81 -5.10
CA THR A 100 21.38 5.06 -4.34
C THR A 100 22.67 5.14 -3.53
N LEU A 101 23.12 4.04 -2.92
CA LEU A 101 24.42 3.98 -2.23
C LEU A 101 25.59 4.18 -3.19
N ARG A 102 25.57 3.56 -4.38
CA ARG A 102 26.60 3.78 -5.41
C ARG A 102 26.59 5.22 -5.95
N VAL A 103 25.42 5.83 -6.02
CA VAL A 103 25.24 7.16 -6.61
C VAL A 103 25.60 8.28 -5.63
N TYR A 104 25.12 8.21 -4.40
CA TYR A 104 25.19 9.28 -3.40
C TYR A 104 26.17 8.99 -2.25
N GLY A 105 26.70 7.76 -2.16
CA GLY A 105 27.70 7.36 -1.17
C GLY A 105 27.11 6.94 0.18
N ARG A 106 27.98 6.82 1.19
CA ARG A 106 27.65 6.32 2.54
C ARG A 106 26.66 7.19 3.33
N SER A 107 26.40 8.42 2.90
CA SER A 107 25.39 9.30 3.51
C SER A 107 23.95 8.77 3.39
N ARG A 108 23.71 7.80 2.49
CA ARG A 108 22.41 7.12 2.29
C ARG A 108 22.29 5.76 2.97
N LEU A 109 23.22 5.37 3.84
CA LEU A 109 23.07 4.15 4.65
C LEU A 109 21.72 4.05 5.42
N PRO A 110 21.14 5.15 5.93
CA PRO A 110 19.82 5.11 6.56
C PRO A 110 18.67 4.70 5.61
N ASP A 111 18.87 4.70 4.29
CA ASP A 111 17.84 4.21 3.36
C ASP A 111 17.61 2.70 3.50
N GLY A 112 18.52 1.97 4.18
CA GLY A 112 18.34 0.57 4.57
C GLY A 112 17.14 0.33 5.48
N PHE A 113 16.70 1.33 6.26
CA PHE A 113 15.47 1.23 7.04
C PHE A 113 14.23 1.10 6.16
N TYR A 114 14.25 1.68 4.96
CA TYR A 114 13.14 1.53 4.02
C TYR A 114 13.06 0.11 3.48
N LEU A 115 14.19 -0.57 3.29
CA LEU A 115 14.20 -1.99 2.92
C LEU A 115 13.50 -2.82 4.00
N LEU A 116 13.83 -2.62 5.27
CA LEU A 116 13.17 -3.31 6.39
C LEU A 116 11.66 -3.04 6.40
N GLY A 117 11.25 -1.78 6.22
CA GLY A 117 9.85 -1.40 6.15
C GLY A 117 9.13 -2.04 4.96
N THR A 118 9.73 -2.01 3.77
CA THR A 118 9.17 -2.66 2.58
C THR A 118 9.02 -4.15 2.82
N THR A 119 10.04 -4.82 3.36
CA THR A 119 9.95 -6.26 3.67
C THR A 119 8.79 -6.56 4.60
N LEU A 120 8.60 -5.76 5.66
CA LEU A 120 7.46 -5.90 6.57
C LEU A 120 6.11 -5.68 5.85
N ALA A 121 6.00 -4.65 5.01
CA ALA A 121 4.75 -4.38 4.28
C ALA A 121 4.43 -5.47 3.25
N CYS A 122 5.45 -5.95 2.53
CA CYS A 122 5.35 -7.09 1.62
C CYS A 122 4.96 -8.37 2.36
N TRP A 123 5.54 -8.61 3.54
CA TRP A 123 5.17 -9.73 4.40
C TRP A 123 3.70 -9.70 4.79
N LEU A 124 3.22 -8.56 5.31
CA LEU A 124 1.80 -8.38 5.66
C LEU A 124 0.88 -8.56 4.45
N ALA A 125 1.30 -8.08 3.27
CA ALA A 125 0.56 -8.28 2.04
C ALA A 125 0.47 -9.76 1.64
N LEU A 126 1.54 -10.54 1.77
CA LEU A 126 1.49 -12.00 1.55
C LEU A 126 0.57 -12.70 2.55
N CYS A 127 0.63 -12.31 3.83
CA CYS A 127 -0.25 -12.87 4.87
C CYS A 127 -1.73 -12.53 4.62
N SER A 128 -2.02 -11.43 3.92
CA SER A 128 -3.40 -11.01 3.63
C SER A 128 -4.07 -11.82 2.52
N ASP A 129 -3.30 -12.49 1.65
CA ASP A 129 -3.82 -13.13 0.42
C ASP A 129 -4.99 -14.10 0.68
N THR A 130 -4.88 -14.90 1.74
CA THR A 130 -5.91 -15.86 2.17
C THR A 130 -7.24 -15.18 2.53
N TYR A 131 -7.20 -13.94 3.01
CA TYR A 131 -8.35 -13.17 3.46
C TYR A 131 -8.87 -12.20 2.39
N LEU A 132 -8.01 -11.77 1.47
CA LEU A 132 -8.35 -10.78 0.42
C LEU A 132 -9.48 -11.24 -0.52
N ARG A 133 -9.70 -12.55 -0.67
CA ARG A 133 -10.84 -13.09 -1.41
C ARG A 133 -12.17 -12.68 -0.78
N ASN A 134 -12.24 -12.69 0.55
CA ASN A 134 -13.42 -12.26 1.29
C ASN A 134 -13.60 -10.75 1.17
N THR A 135 -12.52 -9.97 1.26
CA THR A 135 -12.52 -8.52 1.04
C THR A 135 -13.11 -8.16 -0.32
N ALA A 136 -12.68 -8.84 -1.39
CA ALA A 136 -13.20 -8.62 -2.73
C ALA A 136 -14.68 -9.01 -2.87
N HIS A 137 -15.11 -10.08 -2.18
CA HIS A 137 -16.52 -10.48 -2.17
C HIS A 137 -17.41 -9.49 -1.40
N SER A 138 -16.96 -9.03 -0.23
CA SER A 138 -17.64 -8.01 0.57
C SER A 138 -17.73 -6.67 -0.18
N ALA A 139 -16.63 -6.26 -0.83
CA ALA A 139 -16.59 -5.02 -1.60
C ALA A 139 -17.60 -4.97 -2.75
N ARG A 140 -17.90 -6.11 -3.41
CA ARG A 140 -18.94 -6.16 -4.48
C ARG A 140 -20.32 -5.73 -3.99
N ARG A 141 -20.61 -5.93 -2.70
CA ARG A 141 -21.90 -5.54 -2.09
C ARG A 141 -22.05 -4.04 -1.97
N ILE A 142 -20.96 -3.26 -1.99
CA ILE A 142 -20.99 -1.79 -1.86
C ILE A 142 -21.88 -1.16 -2.93
N TYR A 143 -21.71 -1.52 -4.20
CA TYR A 143 -22.53 -0.94 -5.28
C TYR A 143 -23.99 -1.36 -5.22
N ALA A 144 -24.26 -2.61 -4.86
CA ALA A 144 -25.63 -3.09 -4.71
C ALA A 144 -26.35 -2.39 -3.55
N LEU A 145 -25.70 -2.27 -2.38
CA LEU A 145 -26.24 -1.61 -1.19
C LEU A 145 -26.40 -0.10 -1.39
N THR A 146 -25.44 0.56 -2.05
CA THR A 146 -25.55 1.99 -2.36
C THR A 146 -26.66 2.27 -3.37
N ALA A 147 -26.86 1.40 -4.37
CA ALA A 147 -28.01 1.51 -5.27
C ALA A 147 -29.33 1.31 -4.50
N GLN A 148 -29.42 0.30 -3.65
CA GLN A 148 -30.61 0.06 -2.81
C GLN A 148 -30.92 1.26 -1.91
N LEU A 149 -29.93 1.86 -1.26
CA LEU A 149 -30.11 3.07 -0.43
C LEU A 149 -30.49 4.30 -1.26
N ARG A 150 -29.98 4.41 -2.49
CA ARG A 150 -30.32 5.52 -3.39
C ARG A 150 -31.77 5.46 -3.87
N TYR A 151 -32.29 4.27 -4.16
CA TYR A 151 -33.67 4.08 -4.64
C TYR A 151 -34.69 3.86 -3.52
N GLY A 152 -34.29 3.25 -2.41
CA GLY A 152 -35.15 2.92 -1.27
C GLY A 152 -35.13 3.94 -0.12
N GLY A 153 -34.21 4.92 -0.18
CA GLY A 153 -34.01 5.90 0.90
C GLY A 153 -33.28 5.32 2.12
N LEU A 154 -33.03 6.17 3.12
CA LEU A 154 -32.48 5.73 4.41
C LEU A 154 -33.57 5.01 5.22
N PRO A 155 -33.23 3.91 5.92
CA PRO A 155 -34.18 3.25 6.78
C PRO A 155 -34.69 4.20 7.88
N PRO A 156 -35.97 4.12 8.26
CA PRO A 156 -36.54 4.94 9.32
C PRO A 156 -35.79 4.72 10.64
N LEU A 157 -35.54 5.80 11.40
CA LEU A 157 -34.67 5.83 12.60
C LEU A 157 -35.13 4.88 13.71
N ASP A 158 -36.43 4.60 13.73
CA ASP A 158 -37.16 3.72 14.64
C ASP A 158 -36.93 2.22 14.37
N ARG A 159 -36.26 1.85 13.26
CA ARG A 159 -35.95 0.45 12.91
C ARG A 159 -34.46 0.14 12.98
N TRP A 160 -33.91 0.16 14.19
CA TRP A 160 -32.52 -0.21 14.46
C TRP A 160 -32.04 -1.53 13.82
N PRO A 161 -32.84 -2.61 13.76
CA PRO A 161 -32.42 -3.85 13.10
C PRO A 161 -32.15 -3.66 11.60
N THR A 162 -32.90 -2.78 10.94
CA THR A 162 -32.72 -2.49 9.51
C THR A 162 -31.46 -1.65 9.27
N TRP A 163 -31.09 -0.80 10.23
CA TRP A 163 -29.82 -0.07 10.23
C TRP A 163 -28.64 -1.03 10.39
N SER A 164 -28.71 -1.98 11.33
CA SER A 164 -27.65 -2.98 11.50
C SER A 164 -27.50 -3.88 10.28
N ASP A 165 -28.58 -4.24 9.59
CA ASP A 165 -28.52 -5.16 8.44
C ASP A 165 -28.05 -4.48 7.14
N SER A 166 -28.22 -3.16 7.01
CA SER A 166 -27.92 -2.43 5.77
C SER A 166 -26.64 -1.61 5.85
N LEU A 167 -26.43 -0.89 6.97
CA LEU A 167 -25.35 0.10 7.08
C LEU A 167 -24.08 -0.46 7.72
N LEU A 168 -24.21 -1.40 8.66
CA LEU A 168 -23.03 -2.05 9.24
C LEU A 168 -22.23 -2.84 8.19
N PRO A 169 -22.84 -3.66 7.31
CA PRO A 169 -22.10 -4.38 6.27
C PRO A 169 -21.49 -3.45 5.22
N LEU A 170 -22.16 -2.31 4.95
CA LEU A 170 -21.62 -1.28 4.07
C LEU A 170 -20.39 -0.62 4.69
N ALA A 171 -20.47 -0.25 5.98
CA ALA A 171 -19.38 0.39 6.70
C ALA A 171 -18.15 -0.54 6.82
N THR A 172 -18.36 -1.83 7.13
CA THR A 172 -17.28 -2.81 7.22
C THR A 172 -16.64 -3.08 5.86
N SER A 173 -17.45 -3.19 4.79
CA SER A 173 -16.93 -3.34 3.42
C SER A 173 -16.14 -2.11 2.96
N CYS A 174 -16.59 -0.90 3.30
CA CYS A 174 -15.84 0.33 3.01
C CYS A 174 -14.53 0.38 3.82
N ALA A 175 -14.55 -0.03 5.10
CA ALA A 175 -13.38 -0.08 5.95
C ALA A 175 -12.33 -1.07 5.43
N SER A 176 -12.74 -2.24 4.93
CA SER A 176 -11.81 -3.23 4.39
C SER A 176 -11.20 -2.81 3.05
N VAL A 177 -11.97 -2.15 2.18
CA VAL A 177 -11.43 -1.50 0.96
C VAL A 177 -10.44 -0.39 1.32
N ALA A 178 -10.76 0.44 2.32
CA ALA A 178 -9.84 1.47 2.81
C ALA A 178 -8.57 0.86 3.41
N GLY A 179 -8.69 -0.26 4.12
CA GLY A 179 -7.57 -1.04 4.65
C GLY A 179 -6.65 -1.55 3.55
N PHE A 180 -7.22 -2.16 2.51
CA PHE A 180 -6.49 -2.60 1.32
C PHE A 180 -5.73 -1.43 0.67
N ALA A 181 -6.39 -0.30 0.47
CA ALA A 181 -5.77 0.89 -0.10
C ALA A 181 -4.64 1.42 0.79
N ALA A 182 -4.81 1.41 2.12
CA ALA A 182 -3.79 1.84 3.07
C ALA A 182 -2.56 0.93 3.06
N LEU A 183 -2.75 -0.40 2.98
CA LEU A 183 -1.66 -1.38 2.89
C LEU A 183 -0.88 -1.21 1.58
N LEU A 184 -1.58 -1.15 0.45
CA LEU A 184 -0.99 -0.91 -0.87
C LEU A 184 -0.21 0.42 -0.89
N LEU A 185 -0.79 1.48 -0.31
CA LEU A 185 -0.18 2.79 -0.23
C LEU A 185 1.08 2.80 0.64
N ALA A 186 1.04 2.15 1.80
CA ALA A 186 2.19 2.03 2.69
C ALA A 186 3.34 1.29 2.02
N MET A 187 3.06 0.17 1.34
CA MET A 187 4.05 -0.59 0.59
C MET A 187 4.69 0.26 -0.52
N LEU A 188 3.89 0.95 -1.34
CA LEU A 188 4.40 1.82 -2.39
C LEU A 188 5.24 2.98 -1.82
N TYR A 189 4.81 3.61 -0.72
CA TYR A 189 5.59 4.68 -0.10
C TYR A 189 6.93 4.20 0.45
N LEU A 190 7.00 2.99 0.98
CA LEU A 190 8.24 2.37 1.45
C LEU A 190 9.16 2.00 0.28
N MET A 191 8.61 1.38 -0.79
CA MET A 191 9.37 1.02 -1.99
C MET A 191 10.04 2.22 -2.66
N TYR A 192 9.35 3.37 -2.71
CA TYR A 192 9.84 4.59 -3.34
C TYR A 192 10.37 5.63 -2.34
N ALA A 193 10.59 5.25 -1.09
CA ALA A 193 11.05 6.16 -0.03
C ALA A 193 12.39 6.84 -0.36
N TYR A 194 13.23 6.18 -1.17
CA TYR A 194 14.56 6.65 -1.61
C TYR A 194 14.51 7.96 -2.42
N LEU A 195 13.35 8.29 -3.03
CA LEU A 195 13.15 9.54 -3.77
C LEU A 195 13.18 10.79 -2.89
N THR A 196 13.16 10.64 -1.57
CA THR A 196 13.30 11.74 -0.61
C THR A 196 14.53 11.49 0.26
N ALA A 197 15.46 12.44 0.27
CA ALA A 197 16.56 12.44 1.21
C ALA A 197 16.05 12.81 2.61
N ARG A 198 16.34 11.97 3.61
CA ARG A 198 15.94 12.19 5.00
C ARG A 198 17.15 12.04 5.92
N SER A 199 17.14 12.75 7.04
CA SER A 199 18.05 12.47 8.15
C SER A 199 17.67 11.15 8.82
N PHE A 200 18.59 10.55 9.58
CA PHE A 200 18.36 9.27 10.27
C PHE A 200 17.06 9.25 11.10
N ASP A 201 16.85 10.27 11.94
CA ASP A 201 15.65 10.38 12.77
C ASP A 201 14.36 10.50 11.93
N ALA A 202 14.42 11.22 10.81
CA ALA A 202 13.29 11.32 9.89
C ALA A 202 13.04 9.99 9.14
N CYS A 203 14.08 9.19 8.84
CA CYS A 203 13.93 7.84 8.31
C CYS A 203 13.21 6.93 9.31
N LEU A 204 13.59 6.97 10.59
CA LEU A 204 12.99 6.14 11.64
C LEU A 204 11.52 6.50 11.86
N ARG A 205 11.20 7.80 11.98
CA ARG A 205 9.81 8.28 12.10
C ARG A 205 8.97 7.92 10.87
N PHE A 206 9.56 7.98 9.68
CA PHE A 206 8.89 7.56 8.44
C PHE A 206 8.62 6.05 8.42
N LEU A 207 9.62 5.24 8.76
CA LEU A 207 9.50 3.80 8.88
C LEU A 207 8.35 3.44 9.84
N LEU A 208 8.40 3.96 11.08
CA LEU A 208 7.39 3.66 12.09
C LEU A 208 5.98 4.05 11.64
N ARG A 209 5.83 5.26 11.06
CA ARG A 209 4.54 5.70 10.52
C ARG A 209 4.02 4.78 9.43
N CYS A 210 4.86 4.41 8.46
CA CYS A 210 4.47 3.52 7.37
C CYS A 210 4.19 2.09 7.85
N SER A 211 4.95 1.58 8.81
CA SER A 211 4.72 0.27 9.42
C SER A 211 3.40 0.21 10.17
N VAL A 212 3.06 1.25 10.95
CA VAL A 212 1.76 1.35 11.64
C VAL A 212 0.62 1.39 10.61
N VAL A 213 0.75 2.20 9.56
CA VAL A 213 -0.28 2.26 8.49
C VAL A 213 -0.40 0.92 7.76
N ALA A 214 0.71 0.23 7.47
CA ALA A 214 0.69 -1.08 6.85
C ALA A 214 -0.02 -2.11 7.75
N PHE A 215 0.28 -2.13 9.04
CA PHE A 215 -0.37 -3.03 10.00
C PHE A 215 -1.87 -2.74 10.14
N MET A 216 -2.25 -1.47 10.29
CA MET A 216 -3.66 -1.05 10.35
C MET A 216 -4.39 -1.37 9.04
N GLY A 217 -3.71 -1.19 7.90
CA GLY A 217 -4.24 -1.51 6.58
C GLY A 217 -4.46 -3.01 6.41
N TYR A 218 -3.50 -3.84 6.79
CA TYR A 218 -3.63 -5.30 6.86
C TYR A 218 -4.82 -5.71 7.75
N PHE A 219 -4.86 -5.20 8.97
CA PHE A 219 -5.91 -5.55 9.93
C PHE A 219 -7.31 -5.14 9.45
N ALA A 220 -7.45 -3.97 8.82
CA ALA A 220 -8.70 -3.56 8.18
C ALA A 220 -9.04 -4.40 6.95
N ALA A 221 -8.08 -4.66 6.06
CA ALA A 221 -8.31 -5.40 4.83
C ALA A 221 -8.80 -6.83 5.11
N CYS A 222 -8.27 -7.45 6.16
CA CYS A 222 -8.64 -8.78 6.61
C CYS A 222 -9.84 -8.78 7.59
N ASP A 223 -10.70 -7.76 7.58
CA ASP A 223 -11.90 -7.67 8.44
C ASP A 223 -11.63 -7.76 9.96
N GLY A 224 -10.39 -7.54 10.41
CA GLY A 224 -9.99 -7.66 11.81
C GLY A 224 -10.72 -6.68 12.74
N PHE A 225 -11.03 -5.46 12.28
CA PHE A 225 -11.84 -4.51 13.05
C PHE A 225 -13.28 -5.01 13.26
N THR A 226 -13.84 -5.67 12.26
CA THR A 226 -15.18 -6.26 12.34
C THR A 226 -15.18 -7.44 13.31
N ALA A 227 -14.17 -8.31 13.22
CA ALA A 227 -14.01 -9.43 14.16
C ALA A 227 -13.87 -8.95 15.61
N LEU A 228 -13.12 -7.86 15.83
CA LEU A 228 -12.95 -7.25 17.15
C LEU A 228 -14.24 -6.64 17.69
N ALA A 229 -15.04 -5.99 16.84
CA ALA A 229 -16.36 -5.49 17.23
C ALA A 229 -17.34 -6.64 17.59
N CYS A 230 -17.28 -7.75 16.85
CA CYS A 230 -18.11 -8.92 17.07
C CYS A 230 -17.57 -9.89 18.15
N HIS A 231 -16.44 -9.57 18.80
CA HIS A 231 -15.79 -10.40 19.81
C HIS A 231 -15.41 -11.81 19.30
N ASP A 232 -15.12 -11.94 18.00
CA ASP A 232 -14.65 -13.18 17.38
C ASP A 232 -13.14 -13.32 17.57
N PHE A 233 -12.74 -13.63 18.81
CA PHE A 233 -11.32 -13.77 19.18
C PHE A 233 -10.64 -14.93 18.46
N ALA A 234 -11.38 -15.98 18.08
CA ALA A 234 -10.83 -17.10 17.33
C ALA A 234 -10.39 -16.68 15.92
N TYR A 235 -11.15 -15.79 15.26
CA TYR A 235 -10.72 -15.21 14.00
C TYR A 235 -9.48 -14.33 14.14
N ILE A 236 -9.43 -13.51 15.20
CA ILE A 236 -8.26 -12.64 15.46
C ILE A 236 -7.01 -13.47 15.74
N GLU A 237 -7.15 -14.56 16.49
CA GLU A 237 -6.07 -15.50 16.77
C GLU A 237 -5.52 -16.11 15.48
N ARG A 238 -6.38 -16.65 14.60
CA ARG A 238 -5.96 -17.17 13.29
C ARG A 238 -5.33 -16.11 12.39
N LEU A 239 -5.82 -14.87 12.46
CA LEU A 239 -5.26 -13.74 11.73
C LEU A 239 -3.83 -13.45 12.22
N LEU A 240 -3.60 -13.39 13.53
CA LEU A 240 -2.27 -13.16 14.10
C LEU A 240 -1.33 -14.35 13.90
N GLU A 241 -1.83 -15.57 14.03
CA GLU A 241 -1.07 -16.79 13.72
C GLU A 241 -0.58 -16.79 12.28
N SER A 242 -1.41 -16.33 11.32
CA SER A 242 -1.01 -16.24 9.91
C SER A 242 0.17 -15.29 9.66
N VAL A 243 0.43 -14.33 10.56
CA VAL A 243 1.59 -13.44 10.49
C VAL A 243 2.84 -14.07 11.12
N LEU A 244 2.65 -14.99 12.08
CA LEU A 244 3.71 -15.65 12.84
C LEU A 244 4.17 -16.98 12.24
N SER A 245 3.32 -17.64 11.43
CA SER A 245 3.52 -19.01 10.95
C SER A 245 4.16 -19.15 9.57
N VAL A 246 4.50 -18.04 8.91
CA VAL A 246 5.18 -18.02 7.60
C VAL A 246 6.69 -17.86 7.83
#